data_AF-A0A2V5TGE5-F1
#
_entry.id   AF-A0A2V5TGE5-F1
#
_cell.length_a   1.000
_cell.length_b   1.000
_cell.length_c   1.000
_cell.angle_alpha   90.00
_cell.angle_beta   90.00
_cell.angle_gamma   90.00
#
_symmetry.space_group_name_H-M   'P 1'
#
loop_
_entity.id
_entity.type
_entity.pdbx_description
1 polymer ?
#
loop_
_entity_poly.entity_id
_entity_poly.type
_entity_poly.pdbx_seq_one_letter_code
_entity_poly.pdbx_strand_id
1 'polypeptide(L)'
;MLKFITKPYENRILVCALITTISLSLRAGTSAQEKAFIDKYKAAFETKDTATLESFLYTQGADPAILGFYKMMQSSEAGEKITEIDLVDL
;
A
#
# COMPACT_ATOMS: atom_id res chain seq x y z
N MET A 1 -16.17 -39.51 15.81
CA MET A 1 -15.27 -38.35 15.91
C MET A 1 -14.41 -38.34 14.64
N LEU A 2 -14.73 -37.47 13.68
CA LEU A 2 -14.16 -37.51 12.33
C LEU A 2 -12.75 -36.90 12.34
N LYS A 3 -11.72 -37.74 12.23
CA LYS A 3 -10.32 -37.31 12.17
C LYS A 3 -9.95 -37.12 10.70
N PHE A 4 -10.03 -35.88 10.21
CA PHE A 4 -9.50 -35.52 8.89
C PHE A 4 -7.97 -35.59 8.96
N ILE A 5 -7.40 -36.77 8.66
CA ILE A 5 -5.97 -36.91 8.41
C ILE A 5 -5.77 -36.54 6.95
N THR A 6 -5.64 -35.25 6.66
CA THR A 6 -5.21 -34.78 5.35
C THR A 6 -3.72 -35.08 5.21
N LYS A 7 -3.33 -35.66 4.07
CA LYS A 7 -1.92 -35.97 3.80
C LYS A 7 -1.14 -34.66 3.63
N PRO A 8 0.16 -34.62 3.96
CA PRO A 8 0.93 -33.37 3.98
C PRO A 8 0.94 -32.63 2.62
N TYR A 9 0.79 -33.33 1.49
CA TYR A 9 0.67 -32.70 0.18
C TYR A 9 -0.71 -32.07 -0.08
N GLU A 10 -1.79 -32.61 0.50
CA GLU A 10 -3.15 -32.06 0.39
C GLU A 10 -3.25 -30.74 1.14
N ASN A 11 -2.59 -30.61 2.30
CA ASN A 11 -2.48 -29.33 3.01
C ASN A 11 -1.71 -28.27 2.21
N ARG A 12 -0.65 -28.67 1.49
CA ARG A 12 0.10 -27.73 0.63
C ARG A 12 -0.74 -27.26 -0.54
N ILE A 13 -1.48 -28.17 -1.19
CA ILE A 13 -2.41 -27.83 -2.27
C ILE A 13 -3.53 -26.91 -1.75
N LEU A 14 -4.08 -27.20 -0.57
CA LEU A 14 -5.12 -26.37 0.05
C LEU A 14 -4.61 -24.96 0.38
N VAL A 15 -3.39 -24.84 0.93
CA VAL A 15 -2.76 -23.54 1.23
C VAL A 15 -2.47 -22.78 -0.06
N CYS A 16 -1.92 -23.42 -1.09
CA CYS A 16 -1.70 -22.79 -2.39
C CYS A 16 -3.01 -22.33 -3.04
N ALA A 17 -4.06 -23.16 -2.99
CA ALA A 17 -5.38 -22.80 -3.51
C ALA A 17 -5.97 -21.61 -2.75
N LEU A 18 -5.83 -21.57 -1.42
CA LEU A 18 -6.27 -20.46 -0.58
C LEU A 18 -5.52 -19.16 -0.87
N ILE A 19 -4.19 -19.21 -1.00
CA ILE A 19 -3.39 -18.03 -1.38
C ILE A 19 -3.81 -17.54 -2.76
N THR A 20 -3.95 -18.45 -3.73
CA THR A 20 -4.33 -18.10 -5.10
C THR A 20 -5.72 -17.43 -5.15
N THR A 21 -6.71 -17.94 -4.40
CA THR A 21 -8.05 -17.33 -4.39
C THR A 21 -8.08 -15.97 -3.71
N ILE A 22 -7.30 -15.78 -2.64
CA ILE A 22 -7.18 -14.47 -1.97
C ILE A 22 -6.51 -13.45 -2.92
N SER A 23 -5.46 -13.84 -3.64
CA SER A 23 -4.78 -12.93 -4.58
C SER A 23 -5.65 -12.48 -5.75
N LEU A 24 -6.63 -13.28 -6.19
CA LEU A 24 -7.57 -12.90 -7.26
C LEU A 24 -8.52 -11.74 -6.88
N SER A 25 -8.62 -11.40 -5.59
CA SER A 25 -9.42 -10.27 -5.11
C SER A 25 -8.68 -8.92 -5.15
N LEU A 26 -7.38 -8.92 -5.45
CA LEU A 26 -6.61 -7.70 -5.66
C LEU A 26 -7.05 -7.06 -6.98
N ARG A 27 -7.60 -5.85 -6.89
CA ARG A 27 -7.94 -5.02 -8.04
C ARG A 27 -7.12 -3.74 -7.98
N ALA A 28 -6.76 -3.20 -9.14
CA ALA A 28 -6.24 -1.84 -9.22
C ALA A 28 -7.28 -0.85 -8.66
N GLY A 29 -6.81 0.31 -8.21
CA GLY A 29 -7.70 1.40 -7.87
C GLY A 29 -8.52 1.81 -9.09
N THR A 30 -9.73 2.30 -8.86
CA THR A 30 -10.45 3.03 -9.91
C THR A 30 -9.78 4.39 -10.13
N SER A 31 -9.89 4.95 -11.33
CA SER A 31 -9.39 6.30 -11.64
C SER A 31 -9.85 7.35 -10.61
N ALA A 32 -11.09 7.24 -10.12
CA ALA A 32 -11.60 8.12 -9.06
C ALA A 32 -10.86 7.96 -7.71
N GLN A 33 -10.50 6.73 -7.33
CA GLN A 33 -9.74 6.46 -6.10
C GLN A 33 -8.29 6.94 -6.24
N GLU A 34 -7.67 6.73 -7.39
CA GLU A 34 -6.32 7.20 -7.67
C GLU A 34 -6.24 8.72 -7.70
N LYS A 35 -7.21 9.38 -8.33
CA LYS A 35 -7.33 10.84 -8.28
C LYS A 35 -7.49 11.35 -6.85
N ALA A 36 -8.35 10.73 -6.05
CA ALA A 36 -8.55 11.13 -4.66
C ALA A 36 -7.27 10.95 -3.81
N PHE A 37 -6.49 9.90 -4.09
CA PHE A 37 -5.19 9.70 -3.46
C PHE A 37 -4.21 10.81 -3.83
N ILE A 38 -4.08 11.13 -5.12
CA ILE A 38 -3.18 12.19 -5.63
C ILE A 38 -3.56 13.55 -5.05
N ASP A 39 -4.85 13.90 -5.07
CA ASP A 39 -5.34 15.18 -4.54
C ASP A 39 -4.99 15.32 -3.05
N LYS A 40 -5.18 14.24 -2.26
CA LYS A 40 -4.84 14.24 -0.83
C LYS A 40 -3.34 14.30 -0.59
N TYR A 41 -2.55 13.57 -1.36
CA TYR A 41 -1.10 13.60 -1.28
C TYR A 41 -0.56 15.00 -1.60
N LYS A 42 -1.02 15.59 -2.71
CA LYS A 42 -0.64 16.94 -3.12
C LYS A 42 -0.97 17.97 -2.05
N ALA A 43 -2.19 17.94 -1.51
CA ALA A 43 -2.59 18.84 -0.44
C ALA A 43 -1.69 18.70 0.80
N ALA A 44 -1.42 17.47 1.24
CA ALA A 44 -0.55 17.22 2.40
C ALA A 44 0.89 17.67 2.15
N PHE A 45 1.40 17.43 0.93
CA PHE A 45 2.74 17.86 0.52
C PHE A 45 2.86 19.39 0.53
N GLU A 46 1.97 20.09 -0.17
CA GLU A 46 2.02 21.56 -0.27
C GLU A 46 1.79 22.26 1.08
N THR A 47 1.07 21.64 2.01
CA THR A 47 0.77 22.21 3.34
C THR A 47 1.74 21.77 4.44
N LYS A 48 2.75 20.94 4.11
CA LYS A 48 3.67 20.32 5.09
C LYS A 48 2.95 19.49 6.17
N ASP A 49 1.81 18.88 5.84
CA ASP A 49 1.11 17.96 6.73
C ASP A 49 1.84 16.61 6.76
N THR A 50 2.91 16.57 7.56
CA THR A 50 3.78 15.40 7.72
C THR A 50 3.02 14.20 8.28
N ALA A 51 2.03 14.39 9.15
CA ALA A 51 1.23 13.30 9.69
C ALA A 51 0.43 12.60 8.57
N THR A 52 -0.20 13.37 7.69
CA THR A 52 -0.89 12.80 6.53
C THR A 52 0.09 12.19 5.52
N LEU A 53 1.23 12.83 5.25
CA LEU A 53 2.26 12.27 4.36
C LEU A 53 2.77 10.90 4.81
N GLU A 54 3.11 10.78 6.10
CA GLU A 54 3.57 9.53 6.69
C GLU A 54 2.48 8.43 6.67
N SER A 55 1.21 8.80 6.70
CA SER A 55 0.10 7.83 6.63
C SER A 55 0.01 7.10 5.29
N PHE A 56 0.65 7.62 4.23
CA PHE A 56 0.74 6.95 2.95
C PHE A 56 1.82 5.85 2.90
N LEU A 57 2.69 5.77 3.92
CA LEU A 57 3.71 4.73 3.99
C LEU A 57 3.12 3.43 4.52
N TYR A 58 3.51 2.32 3.91
CA TYR A 58 3.20 0.99 4.44
C TYR A 58 4.08 0.69 5.66
N THR A 59 3.46 0.36 6.79
CA THR A 59 4.17 0.20 8.08
C THR A 59 4.20 -1.24 8.60
N GLN A 60 3.32 -2.10 8.10
CA GLN A 60 3.16 -3.44 8.65
C GLN A 60 4.35 -4.33 8.28
N GLY A 61 5.12 -4.75 9.28
CA GLY A 61 6.32 -5.58 9.08
C GLY A 61 7.50 -4.83 8.44
N ALA A 62 7.41 -3.50 8.30
CA ALA A 62 8.50 -2.69 7.79
C ALA A 62 9.65 -2.59 8.82
N ASP A 63 10.89 -2.57 8.33
CA ASP A 63 12.05 -2.27 9.16
C ASP A 63 11.96 -0.82 9.68
N PRO A 64 12.08 -0.57 11.00
CA PRO A 64 11.93 0.77 11.56
C PRO A 64 12.94 1.80 11.05
N ALA A 65 14.17 1.39 10.74
CA ALA A 65 15.20 2.28 10.23
C ALA A 65 14.91 2.68 8.78
N ILE A 66 14.45 1.72 7.96
CA ILE A 66 13.99 2.00 6.59
C ILE A 66 12.77 2.94 6.61
N LEU A 67 11.80 2.67 7.49
CA LEU A 67 10.62 3.54 7.63
C LEU A 67 11.02 4.96 8.04
N GLY A 68 11.94 5.10 9.00
CA GLY A 68 12.48 6.41 9.41
C GLY A 68 13.15 7.18 8.28
N PHE A 69 13.89 6.49 7.41
CA PHE A 69 14.50 7.10 6.23
C PHE A 69 13.46 7.67 5.26
N TYR A 70 12.39 6.93 4.95
CA TYR A 70 11.32 7.41 4.06
C TYR A 70 10.56 8.59 4.64
N LYS A 71 10.27 8.59 5.95
CA LYS A 71 9.64 9.74 6.62
C LYS A 71 10.49 11.01 6.49
N MET A 72 11.80 10.87 6.68
CA MET A 72 12.73 11.99 6.54
C MET A 72 12.77 12.50 5.10
N MET A 73 12.94 11.62 4.11
CA MET A 73 12.95 11.99 2.69
C MET A 73 11.64 12.68 2.28
N GLN A 74 10.50 12.11 2.65
CA GLN A 74 9.18 12.61 2.26
C GLN A 74 8.86 13.99 2.87
N SER A 75 9.34 14.28 4.08
CA SER A 75 9.10 15.55 4.76
C SER A 75 10.13 16.64 4.45
N SER A 76 11.34 16.27 4.01
CA SER A 76 12.44 17.23 3.78
C SER A 76 12.15 18.23 2.66
N GLU A 77 11.43 17.81 1.62
CA GLU A 77 11.06 18.65 0.47
C GLU A 77 9.59 19.11 0.51
N ALA A 78 8.84 18.72 1.55
CA ALA A 78 7.44 19.09 1.68
C ALA A 78 7.27 20.61 1.80
N GLY A 79 6.20 21.12 1.20
CA GLY A 79 5.80 22.52 1.21
C GLY A 79 6.16 23.31 -0.04
N GLU A 80 6.89 22.72 -0.97
CA GLU A 80 6.97 23.25 -2.33
C GLU A 80 5.67 23.00 -3.09
N LYS A 81 5.40 23.82 -4.11
CA LYS A 81 4.26 23.60 -4.98
C LYS A 81 4.55 22.48 -5.96
N ILE A 82 3.63 21.53 -6.04
CA ILE A 82 3.70 20.50 -7.06
C ILE A 82 3.07 21.06 -8.34
N THR A 83 3.90 21.25 -9.37
CA THR A 83 3.49 21.83 -10.65
C THR A 83 2.48 20.93 -11.38
N GLU A 84 2.72 19.62 -11.39
CA GLU A 84 1.88 18.66 -12.12
C GLU A 84 2.00 17.25 -11.51
N ILE A 85 0.87 16.52 -11.46
CA ILE A 85 0.82 15.08 -11.23
C ILE A 85 -0.25 14.55 -12.19
N ASP A 86 0.18 13.86 -13.25
CA ASP A 86 -0.73 13.28 -14.22
C ASP A 86 -1.09 11.85 -13.83
N LEU A 87 -2.40 11.59 -13.80
CA LEU A 87 -2.92 10.23 -13.77
C LEU A 87 -3.15 9.79 -15.22
N VAL A 88 -2.27 8.91 -15.70
CA VAL A 88 -2.37 8.33 -17.05
C VAL A 88 -3.10 7.00 -16.94
N ASP A 89 -4.24 6.88 -17.61
CA ASP A 89 -4.92 5.58 -17.77
C ASP A 89 -4.00 4.62 -18.54
N LEU A 90 -3.71 3.46 -17.94
CA LEU A 90 -2.82 2.40 -18.45
C LEU A 90 -3.58 1.32 -19.23
#